data_AF-A0A416GBW6-F1
#
_entry.id   AF-A0A416GBW6-F1
#
_cell.length_a   1.000
_cell.length_b   1.000
_cell.length_c   1.000
_cell.angle_alpha   90.00
_cell.angle_beta   90.00
_cell.angle_gamma   90.00
#
_symmetry.space_group_name_H-M   'P 1'
#
loop_
_entity.id
_entity.type
_entity.pdbx_description
1 polymer ?
#
loop_
_entity_poly.entity_id
_entity_poly.type
_entity_poly.pdbx_seq_one_letter_code
_entity_poly.pdbx_strand_id
1 'polypeptide(L)'
;MSKILKRYLLSGVALCSLLAVFSSCEEKDYTSRMPVFAGFVLNMDAPTPGDSIVITAKQATRGTLLNGTTYQWTITDSRDSTVYTETQEVIYDHQPSDPVIGYRIPSNARTGRYTVSFYARYKYSGKGEVLSGGSYDQGSDGTSGSINPSASGATYGESKGKVYFNVVN
;
A
#
# COMPACT_ATOMS: atom_id res chain seq x y z
N MET A 1 -66.53 -35.52 42.85
CA MET A 1 -65.28 -35.63 42.06
C MET A 1 -65.42 -34.70 40.85
N SER A 2 -65.04 -33.42 40.97
CA SER A 2 -63.70 -32.86 40.67
C SER A 2 -63.24 -33.06 39.22
N LYS A 3 -63.34 -32.01 38.40
CA LYS A 3 -62.22 -31.18 37.88
C LYS A 3 -62.85 -30.08 36.98
N ILE A 4 -62.85 -28.79 37.33
CA ILE A 4 -61.71 -27.84 37.31
C ILE A 4 -61.08 -27.90 35.89
N LEU A 5 -60.94 -26.86 35.08
CA LEU A 5 -61.01 -25.40 35.16
C LEU A 5 -60.37 -24.95 33.82
N LYS A 6 -60.67 -23.74 33.36
CA LYS A 6 -59.98 -23.00 32.27
C LYS A 6 -60.31 -23.44 30.84
N ARG A 7 -61.04 -22.56 30.15
CA ARG A 7 -60.66 -21.96 28.84
C ARG A 7 -61.73 -20.92 28.45
N TYR A 8 -61.87 -19.91 29.30
CA TYR A 8 -62.27 -18.58 28.85
C TYR A 8 -61.01 -17.73 28.80
N LEU A 9 -61.04 -16.67 28.00
CA LEU A 9 -59.97 -15.73 27.64
C LEU A 9 -58.99 -16.26 26.59
N LEU A 10 -59.03 -15.71 25.39
CA LEU A 10 -58.26 -14.48 25.11
C LEU A 10 -58.74 -13.87 23.78
N SER A 11 -59.54 -12.82 23.91
CA SER A 11 -59.62 -11.72 22.96
C SER A 11 -58.36 -10.87 23.13
N GLY A 12 -57.86 -10.32 22.02
CA GLY A 12 -56.88 -9.22 22.02
C GLY A 12 -55.50 -9.61 21.48
N VAL A 13 -55.15 -9.07 20.32
CA VAL A 13 -54.11 -8.05 20.14
C VAL A 13 -53.93 -7.87 18.63
N ALA A 14 -54.42 -6.73 18.14
CA ALA A 14 -53.99 -6.14 16.89
C ALA A 14 -52.50 -5.82 17.02
N LEU A 15 -51.65 -6.54 16.27
CA LEU A 15 -50.23 -6.23 16.20
C LEU A 15 -49.95 -5.52 14.87
N CYS A 16 -50.05 -4.19 14.92
CA CYS A 16 -49.44 -3.27 13.97
C CYS A 16 -47.96 -3.62 13.82
N SER A 17 -47.61 -4.42 12.82
CA SER A 17 -46.24 -4.60 12.35
C SER A 17 -46.06 -3.70 11.12
N LEU A 18 -46.11 -2.39 11.37
CA LEU A 18 -45.56 -1.41 10.45
C LEU A 18 -44.08 -1.72 10.33
N LEU A 19 -43.71 -2.13 9.12
CA LEU A 19 -42.36 -2.40 8.66
C LEU A 19 -41.45 -1.23 9.04
N ALA A 20 -40.64 -1.41 10.09
CA ALA A 20 -39.46 -0.60 10.31
C ALA A 20 -38.48 -0.95 9.19
N VAL A 21 -38.62 -0.28 8.05
CA VAL A 21 -37.58 -0.21 7.03
C VAL A 21 -36.46 0.56 7.69
N PHE A 22 -35.57 -0.15 8.38
CA PHE A 22 -34.28 0.39 8.73
C PHE A 22 -33.59 0.70 7.41
N SER A 23 -33.70 1.96 6.98
CA SER A 23 -32.80 2.53 5.98
C SER A 23 -31.42 2.46 6.60
N SER A 24 -30.75 1.33 6.43
CA SER A 24 -29.31 1.21 6.64
C SER A 24 -28.67 2.08 5.58
N CYS A 25 -28.60 3.39 5.86
CA CYS A 25 -27.63 4.24 5.21
C CYS A 25 -26.29 3.64 5.60
N GLU A 26 -25.66 2.90 4.69
CA GLU A 26 -24.23 2.65 4.77
C GLU A 26 -23.55 4.02 4.88
N GLU A 27 -23.02 4.33 6.06
CA GLU A 27 -22.17 5.50 6.21
C GLU A 27 -21.01 5.34 5.23
N LYS A 28 -20.90 6.26 4.27
CA LYS A 28 -19.79 6.25 3.32
C LYS A 28 -18.49 6.39 4.10
N ASP A 29 -17.61 5.40 4.00
CA ASP A 29 -16.28 5.45 4.59
C ASP A 29 -15.44 6.51 3.83
N TYR A 30 -15.16 7.63 4.49
CA TYR A 30 -14.31 8.71 3.98
C TYR A 30 -12.88 8.66 4.52
N THR A 31 -12.45 7.48 5.00
CA THR A 31 -11.11 7.29 5.54
C THR A 31 -10.11 7.14 4.40
N SER A 32 -9.09 8.01 4.40
CA SER A 32 -7.95 7.89 3.49
C SER A 32 -7.03 6.76 3.97
N ARG A 33 -6.76 5.79 3.10
CA ARG A 33 -5.89 4.65 3.40
C ARG A 33 -4.71 4.64 2.45
N MET A 34 -3.51 4.51 2.99
CA MET A 34 -2.30 4.31 2.18
C MET A 34 -2.28 2.92 1.52
N PRO A 35 -1.61 2.76 0.37
CA PRO A 35 -1.34 1.43 -0.15
C PRO A 35 -0.45 0.63 0.79
N VAL A 36 -0.72 -0.66 0.90
CA VAL A 36 0.18 -1.62 1.54
C VAL A 36 1.08 -2.20 0.46
N PHE A 37 2.38 -2.26 0.69
CA PHE A 37 3.35 -2.79 -0.26
C PHE A 37 3.70 -4.24 0.07
N ALA A 38 3.92 -5.05 -0.98
CA ALA A 38 4.42 -6.42 -0.91
C ALA A 38 5.96 -6.51 -1.00
N GLY A 39 6.64 -5.36 -1.19
CA GLY A 39 8.09 -5.25 -1.40
C GLY A 39 8.43 -4.74 -2.80
N PHE A 40 9.65 -5.04 -3.26
CA PHE A 40 10.17 -4.64 -4.56
C PHE A 40 10.30 -5.81 -5.51
N VAL A 41 9.99 -5.60 -6.79
CA VAL A 41 10.29 -6.53 -7.87
C VAL A 41 11.35 -5.92 -8.76
N LEU A 42 12.43 -6.66 -8.99
CA LEU A 42 13.48 -6.31 -9.94
C LEU A 42 13.35 -7.23 -11.14
N ASN A 43 13.52 -6.70 -12.35
CA ASN A 43 13.46 -7.51 -13.57
C ASN A 43 14.74 -8.33 -13.84
N MET A 44 15.78 -8.13 -13.04
CA MET A 44 17.09 -8.74 -13.22
C MET A 44 17.81 -8.87 -11.87
N ASP A 45 18.33 -10.06 -11.57
CA ASP A 45 18.96 -10.36 -10.27
C ASP A 45 20.45 -9.96 -10.20
N ALA A 46 21.18 -10.10 -11.31
CA ALA A 46 22.63 -9.87 -11.38
C ALA A 46 23.01 -9.04 -12.62
N PRO A 47 22.67 -7.74 -12.65
CA PRO A 47 22.99 -6.89 -13.78
C PRO A 47 24.50 -6.62 -13.89
N THR A 48 24.96 -6.33 -15.10
CA THR A 48 26.33 -5.93 -15.41
C THR A 48 26.42 -4.44 -15.78
N PRO A 49 27.61 -3.81 -15.72
CA PRO A 49 27.79 -2.45 -16.20
C PRO A 49 27.30 -2.28 -17.64
N GLY A 50 26.40 -1.33 -17.86
CA GLY A 50 25.78 -1.11 -19.16
C GLY A 50 24.39 -1.74 -19.30
N ASP A 51 23.89 -2.53 -18.35
CA ASP A 51 22.51 -3.03 -18.38
C ASP A 51 21.49 -1.97 -17.96
N SER A 52 20.23 -2.19 -18.37
CA SER A 52 19.07 -1.44 -17.90
C SER A 52 18.23 -2.31 -16.98
N ILE A 53 18.00 -1.85 -15.75
CA ILE A 53 17.12 -2.52 -14.80
C ILE A 53 15.83 -1.72 -14.61
N VAL A 54 14.76 -2.43 -14.25
CA VAL A 54 13.46 -1.88 -13.87
C VAL A 54 13.16 -2.34 -12.46
N ILE A 55 12.82 -1.38 -11.59
CA ILE A 55 12.51 -1.62 -10.19
C ILE A 55 11.06 -1.17 -9.96
N THR A 56 10.24 -2.07 -9.42
CA THR A 56 8.82 -1.83 -9.13
C THR A 56 8.57 -1.95 -7.63
N ALA A 57 7.97 -0.94 -7.00
CA ALA A 57 7.45 -1.04 -5.64
C ALA A 57 6.03 -1.64 -5.71
N LYS A 58 5.91 -2.95 -5.50
CA LYS A 58 4.66 -3.68 -5.72
C LYS A 58 3.69 -3.44 -4.56
N GLN A 59 2.48 -2.98 -4.87
CA GLN A 59 1.42 -2.80 -3.90
C GLN A 59 0.65 -4.11 -3.72
N ALA A 60 0.52 -4.57 -2.47
CA ALA A 60 -0.35 -5.67 -2.07
C ALA A 60 -1.82 -5.22 -2.05
N THR A 61 -2.07 -3.99 -1.57
CA THR A 61 -3.38 -3.36 -1.61
C THR A 61 -3.24 -1.93 -2.13
N ARG A 62 -4.25 -1.48 -2.89
CA ARG A 62 -4.31 -0.10 -3.37
C ARG A 62 -4.74 0.83 -2.24
N GLY A 63 -4.21 2.05 -2.26
CA GLY A 63 -4.68 3.12 -1.40
C GLY A 63 -6.04 3.66 -1.85
N THR A 64 -6.70 4.43 -0.99
CA THR A 64 -8.01 5.03 -1.26
C THR A 64 -8.09 6.46 -0.73
N LEU A 65 -8.78 7.33 -1.48
CA LEU A 65 -8.97 8.75 -1.14
C LEU A 65 -7.64 9.48 -0.96
N LEU A 66 -6.73 9.26 -1.92
CA LEU A 66 -5.40 9.83 -1.98
C LEU A 66 -5.29 10.77 -3.18
N ASN A 67 -5.00 12.04 -2.91
CA ASN A 67 -4.82 13.05 -3.95
C ASN A 67 -3.38 13.01 -4.49
N GLY A 68 -2.66 14.13 -4.39
CA GLY A 68 -1.27 14.23 -4.83
C GLY A 68 -0.37 13.28 -4.05
N THR A 69 0.42 12.51 -4.79
CA THR A 69 1.41 11.59 -4.26
C THR A 69 2.76 11.86 -4.91
N THR A 70 3.81 11.86 -4.10
CA THR A 70 5.19 11.99 -4.57
C THR A 70 5.92 10.69 -4.29
N TYR A 71 6.58 10.15 -5.32
CA TYR A 71 7.54 9.06 -5.19
C TYR A 71 8.94 9.60 -5.42
N GLN A 72 9.86 9.25 -4.53
CA GLN A 72 11.27 9.58 -4.65
C GLN A 72 12.09 8.30 -4.55
N TRP A 73 12.98 8.14 -5.52
CA TRP A 73 13.88 7.02 -5.63
C TRP A 73 15.31 7.51 -5.56
N THR A 74 16.15 6.79 -4.84
CA THR A 74 17.59 7.04 -4.78
C THR A 74 18.33 5.72 -4.94
N ILE A 75 19.37 5.70 -5.77
CA ILE A 75 20.28 4.56 -5.89
C ILE A 75 21.66 4.99 -5.42
N THR A 76 22.23 4.24 -4.48
CA THR A 76 23.63 4.37 -4.07
C THR A 76 24.44 3.17 -4.56
N ASP A 77 25.69 3.42 -4.94
CA ASP A 77 26.63 2.39 -5.39
C ASP A 77 27.25 1.62 -4.21
N SER A 78 28.19 0.72 -4.52
CA SER A 78 28.91 -0.10 -3.54
C SER A 78 29.82 0.66 -2.58
N ARG A 79 29.96 1.98 -2.73
CA ARG A 79 30.65 2.89 -1.81
C ARG A 79 29.71 3.91 -1.17
N ASP A 80 28.41 3.62 -1.18
CA ASP A 80 27.36 4.49 -0.67
C ASP A 80 27.30 5.87 -1.35
N SER A 81 27.84 6.01 -2.56
CA SER A 81 27.74 7.24 -3.35
C SER A 81 26.41 7.26 -4.10
N THR A 82 25.63 8.34 -3.96
CA THR A 82 24.40 8.51 -4.75
C THR A 82 24.73 8.64 -6.23
N VAL A 83 24.26 7.69 -7.02
CA VAL A 83 24.47 7.62 -8.48
C VAL A 83 23.22 7.95 -9.28
N TYR A 84 22.05 7.91 -8.64
CA TYR A 84 20.77 8.21 -9.27
C TYR A 84 19.77 8.73 -8.26
N THR A 85 18.99 9.72 -8.67
CA THR A 85 17.80 10.20 -7.93
C THR A 85 16.72 10.56 -8.93
N GLU A 86 15.50 10.11 -8.68
CA GLU A 86 14.32 10.46 -9.48
C GLU A 86 13.14 10.78 -8.57
N THR A 87 12.35 11.79 -8.94
CA THR A 87 11.11 12.16 -8.27
C THR A 87 9.97 12.14 -9.27
N GLN A 88 8.88 11.47 -8.92
CA GLN A 88 7.65 11.36 -9.71
C GLN A 88 6.48 11.90 -8.90
N GLU A 89 5.63 12.70 -9.53
CA GLU A 89 4.39 13.21 -8.91
C GLU A 89 3.18 12.69 -9.68
N VAL A 90 2.22 12.13 -8.95
CA VAL A 90 0.99 11.55 -9.51
C VAL A 90 -0.24 11.98 -8.72
N ILE A 91 -1.39 11.95 -9.36
CA ILE A 91 -2.68 11.97 -8.67
C ILE A 91 -3.07 10.50 -8.47
N TYR A 92 -2.92 10.00 -7.24
CA TYR A 92 -2.98 8.57 -6.97
C TYR A 92 -4.33 7.96 -7.32
N ASP A 93 -5.43 8.59 -6.90
CA ASP A 93 -6.78 8.08 -7.19
C ASP A 93 -7.10 8.02 -8.71
N HIS A 94 -6.38 8.77 -9.55
CA HIS A 94 -6.53 8.70 -11.02
C HIS A 94 -5.57 7.68 -11.66
N GLN A 95 -4.47 7.34 -10.98
CA GLN A 95 -3.42 6.45 -11.47
C GLN A 95 -2.89 5.56 -10.32
N PRO A 96 -3.70 4.61 -9.79
CA PRO A 96 -3.31 3.77 -8.67
C PRO A 96 -2.45 2.58 -9.14
N SER A 97 -1.39 2.86 -9.91
CA SER A 97 -0.44 1.85 -10.37
C SER A 97 0.69 1.63 -9.38
N ASP A 98 1.42 0.54 -9.57
CA ASP A 98 2.67 0.32 -8.84
C ASP A 98 3.70 1.38 -9.28
N PRO A 99 4.41 2.04 -8.34
CA PRO A 99 5.49 2.95 -8.67
C PRO A 99 6.65 2.20 -9.31
N VAL A 100 7.18 2.72 -10.42
CA VAL A 100 8.23 2.06 -11.21
C VAL A 100 9.31 3.08 -11.58
N ILE A 101 10.57 2.64 -11.56
CA ILE A 101 11.69 3.35 -12.17
C ILE A 101 12.49 2.44 -13.11
N GLY A 102 13.10 3.06 -14.11
CA GLY A 102 14.12 2.45 -14.94
C GLY A 102 15.48 3.07 -14.64
N TYR A 103 16.51 2.26 -14.46
CA TYR A 103 17.87 2.73 -14.23
C TYR A 103 18.84 2.07 -15.20
N ARG A 104 19.56 2.90 -15.97
CA ARG A 104 20.66 2.46 -16.82
C ARG A 104 21.95 2.49 -16.02
N ILE A 105 22.53 1.32 -15.79
CA ILE A 105 23.82 1.20 -15.10
C ILE A 105 24.91 1.71 -16.07
N PRO A 106 25.73 2.70 -15.67
CA PRO A 106 26.83 3.16 -16.51
C PRO A 106 27.76 2.01 -16.92
N SER A 107 28.31 2.04 -18.13
CA SER A 107 29.24 1.00 -18.61
C SER A 107 30.55 0.93 -17.82
N ASN A 108 30.89 2.00 -17.09
CA ASN A 108 32.02 2.10 -16.18
C ASN A 108 31.61 1.99 -14.70
N ALA A 109 30.40 1.52 -14.42
CA ALA A 109 29.91 1.34 -13.06
C ALA A 109 30.80 0.37 -12.26
N ARG A 110 30.84 0.58 -10.95
CA ARG A 110 31.54 -0.32 -10.04
C ARG A 110 30.73 -1.60 -9.88
N THR A 111 31.40 -2.72 -9.66
CA THR A 111 30.72 -3.91 -9.18
C THR A 111 30.44 -3.82 -7.67
N GLY A 112 29.56 -4.70 -7.20
CA GLY A 112 29.19 -4.84 -5.81
C GLY A 112 27.73 -4.49 -5.54
N ARG A 113 27.40 -4.37 -4.26
CA ARG A 113 26.02 -4.15 -3.81
C ARG A 113 25.60 -2.70 -4.02
N TYR A 114 24.53 -2.49 -4.77
CA TYR A 114 23.84 -1.22 -4.90
C TYR A 114 22.62 -1.23 -3.99
N THR A 115 22.26 -0.06 -3.45
CA THR A 115 21.08 0.11 -2.59
C THR A 115 20.07 0.99 -3.30
N VAL A 116 18.84 0.49 -3.43
CA VAL A 116 17.69 1.30 -3.86
C VAL A 116 16.94 1.73 -2.61
N SER A 117 16.76 3.03 -2.45
CA SER A 117 15.90 3.63 -1.42
C SER A 117 14.66 4.21 -2.07
N PHE A 118 13.51 3.94 -1.47
CA PHE A 118 12.21 4.41 -1.91
C PHE A 118 11.55 5.24 -0.81
N TYR A 119 11.02 6.39 -1.19
CA TYR A 119 10.18 7.22 -0.34
C TYR A 119 8.89 7.55 -1.11
N ALA A 120 7.75 7.39 -0.45
CA ALA A 120 6.47 7.85 -0.95
C ALA A 120 5.83 8.78 0.07
N ARG A 121 5.18 9.84 -0.41
CA ARG A 121 4.34 10.72 0.40
C ARG A 121 2.97 10.82 -0.23
N TYR A 122 1.94 10.43 0.51
CA TYR A 122 0.55 10.44 0.08
C TYR A 122 -0.20 11.57 0.79
N LYS A 123 -0.86 12.45 0.03
CA LYS A 123 -1.76 13.47 0.59
C LYS A 123 -3.16 12.87 0.77
N TYR A 124 -3.65 12.91 1.99
CA TYR A 124 -4.99 12.43 2.32
C TYR A 124 -6.06 13.43 1.87
N SER A 125 -7.11 12.92 1.24
CA SER A 125 -8.32 13.69 0.90
C SER A 125 -9.33 13.72 2.05
N GLY A 126 -9.13 12.91 3.09
CA GLY A 126 -9.96 12.83 4.30
C GLY A 126 -9.15 12.54 5.57
N LYS A 127 -9.77 11.91 6.57
CA LYS A 127 -9.07 11.48 7.78
C LYS A 127 -8.13 10.32 7.42
N GLY A 128 -6.84 10.49 7.71
CA GLY A 128 -5.84 9.46 7.47
C GLY A 128 -5.94 8.27 8.43
N GLU A 129 -5.88 7.06 7.87
CA GLU A 129 -5.60 5.83 8.59
C GLU A 129 -4.37 5.16 7.97
N VAL A 130 -3.44 4.71 8.81
CA VAL A 130 -2.29 3.94 8.37
C VAL A 130 -2.46 2.49 8.76
N LEU A 131 -2.52 1.65 7.74
CA LEU A 131 -2.47 0.21 7.88
C LEU A 131 -1.01 -0.21 8.03
N SER A 132 -0.72 -1.16 8.92
CA SER A 132 0.63 -1.68 9.11
C SER A 132 1.14 -2.31 7.82
N GLY A 133 2.38 -1.99 7.43
CA GLY A 133 3.07 -2.69 6.35
C GLY A 133 3.77 -3.96 6.82
N GLY A 134 4.27 -4.73 5.86
CA GLY A 134 5.09 -5.90 6.12
C GLY A 134 6.57 -5.65 5.79
N SER A 135 7.45 -6.39 6.48
CA SER A 135 8.83 -6.61 6.05
C SER A 135 8.89 -7.95 5.31
N TYR A 136 9.45 -7.98 4.10
CA TYR A 136 9.45 -9.17 3.25
C TYR A 136 10.89 -9.57 2.90
N ASP A 137 11.42 -10.59 3.58
CA ASP A 137 12.80 -11.02 3.34
C ASP A 137 12.97 -11.73 1.98
N GLN A 138 11.88 -12.29 1.45
CA GLN A 138 11.57 -12.53 0.03
C GLN A 138 10.14 -13.09 0.00
N GLY A 139 9.22 -12.43 -0.70
CA GLY A 139 7.86 -12.95 -0.87
C GLY A 139 7.84 -14.11 -1.88
N SER A 140 6.80 -14.96 -1.81
CA SER A 140 6.54 -16.05 -2.77
C SER A 140 6.46 -15.61 -4.25
N ASP A 141 6.34 -14.30 -4.48
CA ASP A 141 6.03 -13.69 -5.77
C ASP A 141 7.25 -13.01 -6.43
N GLY A 142 8.47 -13.32 -5.97
CA GLY A 142 9.69 -12.65 -6.45
C GLY A 142 9.84 -11.22 -5.92
N THR A 143 9.15 -10.88 -4.83
CA THR A 143 9.35 -9.60 -4.12
C THR A 143 10.49 -9.72 -3.13
N SER A 144 11.23 -8.64 -2.93
CA SER A 144 12.33 -8.55 -1.96
C SER A 144 12.36 -7.19 -1.27
N GLY A 145 13.12 -7.10 -0.17
CA GLY A 145 13.26 -5.87 0.61
C GLY A 145 12.01 -5.52 1.40
N SER A 146 11.98 -4.30 1.94
CA SER A 146 10.86 -3.86 2.78
C SER A 146 10.43 -2.46 2.44
N ILE A 147 9.12 -2.21 2.53
CA ILE A 147 8.51 -0.90 2.38
C ILE A 147 7.52 -0.74 3.53
N ASN A 148 7.87 0.13 4.48
CA ASN A 148 7.11 0.32 5.70
C ASN A 148 6.31 1.64 5.59
N PRO A 149 4.98 1.60 5.68
CA PRO A 149 4.15 2.78 5.82
C PRO A 149 4.24 3.32 7.26
N SER A 150 4.18 4.63 7.40
CA SER A 150 4.13 5.35 8.66
C SER A 150 3.15 6.50 8.56
N ALA A 151 2.31 6.66 9.59
CA ALA A 151 1.49 7.86 9.75
C ALA A 151 2.40 9.02 10.13
N SER A 152 2.60 9.95 9.21
CA SER A 152 3.46 11.11 9.45
C SER A 152 2.65 12.36 9.83
N GLY A 153 1.32 12.38 9.62
CA GLY A 153 0.42 13.44 10.10
C GLY A 153 -1.07 13.18 9.82
N ALA A 154 -1.93 14.14 10.18
CA ALA A 154 -3.39 14.03 9.98
C ALA A 154 -3.82 14.12 8.50
N THR A 155 -2.99 14.75 7.66
CA THR A 155 -3.28 15.07 6.24
C THR A 155 -2.34 14.38 5.26
N TYR A 156 -1.37 13.60 5.75
CA TYR A 156 -0.46 12.85 4.90
C TYR A 156 0.11 11.61 5.59
N GLY A 157 0.47 10.65 4.76
CA GLY A 157 1.18 9.43 5.15
C GLY A 157 2.44 9.25 4.33
N GLU A 158 3.39 8.48 4.86
CA GLU A 158 4.66 8.22 4.19
C GLU A 158 4.96 6.73 4.13
N SER A 159 5.59 6.27 3.07
CA SER A 159 6.18 4.94 3.01
C SER A 159 7.66 5.05 2.74
N LYS A 160 8.46 4.28 3.47
CA LYS A 160 9.92 4.22 3.30
C LYS A 160 10.34 2.79 3.10
N GLY A 161 11.17 2.55 2.09
CA GLY A 161 11.64 1.21 1.81
C GLY A 161 13.02 1.15 1.21
N LYS A 162 13.58 -0.06 1.23
CA LYS A 162 14.87 -0.36 0.66
C LYS A 162 14.95 -1.77 0.09
N VAL A 163 15.72 -1.91 -0.97
CA VAL A 163 16.11 -3.19 -1.58
C VAL A 163 17.54 -3.08 -2.11
N TYR A 164 18.18 -4.22 -2.33
CA TYR A 164 19.54 -4.27 -2.85
C TYR A 164 19.59 -5.13 -4.11
N PHE A 165 20.53 -4.81 -5.00
CA PHE A 165 20.93 -5.66 -6.11
C PHE A 165 22.46 -5.64 -6.23
N ASN A 166 23.04 -6.66 -6.83
CA ASN A 166 24.49 -6.75 -7.01
C ASN A 166 24.84 -6.54 -8.48
N VAL A 167 25.67 -5.53 -8.75
CA VAL A 167 26.28 -5.36 -10.07
C VAL A 167 27.49 -6.28 -10.16
N VAL A 168 27.51 -7.14 -11.17
CA VAL A 168 28.56 -8.15 -11.38
C VAL A 168 29.36 -7.87 -12.65
N ASN A 169 30.54 -8.49 -12.77
CA ASN A 169 31.38 -8.43 -13.98
C ASN A 169 31.07 -9.59 -14.93
#